data_AF-A0AAV4WKP3-F1
#
_entry.id   AF-A0AAV4WKP3-F1
#
_cell.length_a   1.000
_cell.length_b   1.000
_cell.length_c   1.000
_cell.angle_alpha   90.00
_cell.angle_beta   90.00
_cell.angle_gamma   90.00
#
_symmetry.space_group_name_H-M   'P 1'
#
loop_
_entity.id
_entity.type
_entity.pdbx_description
1 polymer ?
#
loop_
_entity_poly.entity_id
_entity_poly.type
_entity_poly.pdbx_seq_one_letter_code
_entity_poly.pdbx_strand_id
1 'polypeptide(L)'
;MHVLPSLNAELQTPEVLAAALQPLLYMIEESTVDEYTELILPVFRPVFAMPKSVQATVTLLENMDIIMKKTPKSDLKSEVLPMLYTAFDSSTPQIQVSYKVKIAGTQYFLQTFLT
;
A
#
# COMPACT_ATOMS: atom_id res chain seq x y z
N MET A 1 6.16 -8.19 16.42
CA MET A 1 6.68 -6.81 16.25
C MET A 1 8.22 -6.72 16.18
N HIS A 2 9.02 -7.68 16.66
CA HIS A 2 10.50 -7.58 16.68
C HIS A 2 11.19 -7.44 15.31
N VAL A 3 10.52 -7.80 14.20
CA VAL A 3 11.08 -7.76 12.85
C VAL A 3 10.92 -6.38 12.19
N LEU A 4 10.01 -5.54 12.70
CA LEU A 4 9.65 -4.26 12.10
C LEU A 4 10.82 -3.26 11.99
N PRO A 5 11.74 -3.14 12.97
CA PRO A 5 12.89 -2.25 12.85
C PRO A 5 13.82 -2.62 11.70
N SER A 6 14.13 -3.91 11.53
CA SER A 6 14.95 -4.39 10.41
C SER A 6 14.23 -4.17 9.07
N LEU A 7 12.92 -4.46 9.05
CA LEU A 7 12.09 -4.29 7.87
C LEU A 7 11.99 -2.83 7.42
N ASN A 8 11.98 -1.87 8.37
CA ASN A 8 11.93 -0.44 8.05
C ASN A 8 13.08 -0.03 7.12
N ALA A 9 14.32 -0.47 7.39
CA ALA A 9 15.46 -0.14 6.55
C ALA A 9 15.30 -0.64 5.10
N GLU A 10 14.77 -1.85 4.94
CA GLU A 10 14.50 -2.44 3.62
C GLU A 10 13.35 -1.71 2.90
N LEU A 11 12.30 -1.31 3.63
CA LEU A 11 11.18 -0.54 3.09
C LEU A 11 11.60 0.86 2.61
N GLN A 12 12.70 1.41 3.13
CA GLN A 12 13.27 2.67 2.64
C GLN A 12 14.23 2.49 1.45
N THR A 13 14.46 1.26 0.98
CA THR A 13 15.45 0.94 -0.05
C THR A 13 14.75 0.46 -1.34
N PRO A 14 14.67 1.30 -2.40
CA PRO A 14 13.89 1.00 -3.61
C PRO A 14 14.23 -0.34 -4.29
N GLU A 15 15.49 -0.75 -4.27
CA GLU A 15 16.00 -1.97 -4.91
C GLU A 15 15.45 -3.24 -4.26
N VAL A 16 15.18 -3.22 -2.95
CA VAL A 16 14.70 -4.38 -2.19
C VAL A 16 13.25 -4.24 -1.73
N LEU A 17 12.64 -3.07 -1.92
CA LEU A 17 11.28 -2.74 -1.47
C LEU A 17 10.25 -3.80 -1.89
N ALA A 18 10.29 -4.27 -3.14
CA ALA A 18 9.31 -5.24 -3.64
C ALA A 18 9.31 -6.55 -2.83
N ALA A 19 10.49 -6.99 -2.37
CA ALA A 19 10.61 -8.17 -1.52
C ALA A 19 10.17 -7.88 -0.07
N ALA A 20 10.54 -6.70 0.45
CA ALA A 20 10.19 -6.26 1.81
C ALA A 20 8.69 -5.99 2.00
N LEU A 21 7.95 -5.70 0.91
CA LEU A 21 6.50 -5.50 0.97
C LEU A 21 5.74 -6.76 1.44
N GLN A 22 6.18 -7.95 1.06
CA GLN A 22 5.48 -9.19 1.41
C GLN A 22 5.38 -9.42 2.92
N PRO A 23 6.49 -9.41 3.69
CA PRO A 23 6.39 -9.54 5.15
C PRO A 23 5.66 -8.35 5.79
N LEU A 24 5.77 -7.13 5.26
CA LEU A 24 5.01 -5.99 5.77
C LEU A 24 3.50 -6.20 5.62
N LEU A 25 3.04 -6.61 4.44
CA LEU A 25 1.64 -6.83 4.13
C LEU A 25 1.03 -7.94 4.98
N TYR A 26 1.80 -9.01 5.22
CA TYR A 26 1.42 -10.05 6.17
C TYR A 26 1.23 -9.49 7.60
N MET A 27 2.16 -8.64 8.06
CA MET A 27 2.01 -7.98 9.37
C MET A 27 0.79 -7.06 9.43
N ILE A 28 0.48 -6.33 8.35
CA ILE A 28 -0.71 -5.48 8.26
C ILE A 28 -1.98 -6.34 8.39
N GLU A 29 -2.04 -7.48 7.70
CA GLU A 29 -3.18 -8.39 7.74
C GLU A 29 -3.48 -8.88 9.17
N GLU A 30 -2.45 -9.40 9.83
CA GLU A 30 -2.51 -10.01 11.16
C GLU A 30 -2.64 -9.00 12.32
N SER A 31 -2.29 -7.73 12.09
CA SER A 31 -2.35 -6.70 13.14
C SER A 31 -3.78 -6.33 13.54
N THR A 32 -3.99 -5.82 14.74
CA THR A 32 -5.19 -5.03 15.05
C THR A 32 -5.14 -3.65 14.37
N VAL A 33 -6.27 -2.93 14.34
CA VAL A 33 -6.30 -1.56 13.78
C VAL A 33 -5.40 -0.61 14.60
N ASP A 34 -5.35 -0.79 15.91
CA ASP A 34 -4.51 0.01 16.80
C ASP A 34 -3.04 -0.29 16.57
N GLU A 35 -2.64 -1.56 16.50
CA GLU A 35 -1.26 -1.96 16.17
C GLU A 35 -0.84 -1.47 14.77
N TYR A 36 -1.75 -1.55 13.78
CA TYR A 36 -1.48 -0.98 12.46
C TYR A 36 -1.21 0.52 12.57
N THR A 37 -2.08 1.26 13.26
CA THR A 37 -2.03 2.73 13.30
C THR A 37 -0.83 3.24 14.10
N GLU A 38 -0.53 2.62 15.23
CA GLU A 38 0.52 3.07 16.15
C GLU A 38 1.92 2.58 15.74
N LEU A 39 2.03 1.39 15.14
CA LEU A 39 3.33 0.74 14.92
C LEU A 39 3.68 0.60 13.44
N ILE A 40 2.74 0.15 12.61
CA ILE A 40 3.04 -0.20 11.21
C ILE A 40 2.91 1.00 10.27
N LEU A 41 1.82 1.78 10.38
CA LEU A 41 1.54 2.91 9.51
C LEU A 41 2.66 3.96 9.52
N PRO A 42 3.29 4.34 10.65
CA PRO A 42 4.42 5.27 10.65
C PRO A 42 5.60 4.78 9.80
N VAL A 43 5.85 3.47 9.79
CA VAL A 43 6.90 2.82 8.98
C VAL A 43 6.48 2.69 7.52
N PHE A 44 5.19 2.47 7.27
CA PHE A 44 4.65 2.25 5.93
C PHE A 44 4.42 3.56 5.16
N ARG A 45 4.09 4.67 5.84
CA ARG A 45 3.79 5.96 5.20
C ARG A 45 4.80 6.40 4.13
N PRO A 46 6.13 6.36 4.36
CA PRO A 46 7.12 6.73 3.36
C PRO A 46 7.01 5.93 2.05
N VAL A 47 6.57 4.67 2.12
CA VAL A 47 6.42 3.78 0.96
C VAL A 47 5.38 4.31 -0.03
N PHE A 48 4.32 4.98 0.44
CA PHE A 48 3.31 5.56 -0.45
C PHE A 48 3.88 6.68 -1.33
N ALA A 49 4.76 7.51 -0.78
CA ALA A 49 5.29 8.68 -1.46
C ALA A 49 6.57 8.42 -2.26
N MET A 50 7.39 7.44 -1.85
CA MET A 50 8.70 7.23 -2.48
C MET A 50 8.60 6.65 -3.90
N PRO A 51 9.64 6.82 -4.74
CA PRO A 51 9.74 6.12 -6.02
C PRO A 51 9.67 4.60 -5.83
N LYS A 52 8.84 3.94 -6.65
CA LYS A 52 8.61 2.50 -6.58
C LYS A 52 8.96 1.85 -7.90
N SER A 53 9.51 0.64 -7.83
CA SER A 53 9.60 -0.22 -9.01
C SER A 53 8.20 -0.63 -9.49
N VAL A 54 8.13 -1.13 -10.73
CA VAL A 54 6.88 -1.66 -11.29
C VAL A 54 6.31 -2.76 -10.39
N GLN A 55 7.16 -3.69 -9.97
CA GLN A 55 6.74 -4.81 -9.12
C GLN A 55 6.23 -4.34 -7.75
N ALA A 56 6.92 -3.39 -7.11
CA ALA A 56 6.47 -2.85 -5.82
C ALA A 56 5.09 -2.19 -5.94
N THR A 57 4.87 -1.44 -7.02
CA THR A 57 3.56 -0.81 -7.31
C THR A 57 2.47 -1.87 -7.52
N VAL A 58 2.75 -2.90 -8.32
CA VAL A 58 1.82 -4.01 -8.57
C VAL A 58 1.47 -4.74 -7.28
N THR A 59 2.45 -5.06 -6.44
CA THR A 59 2.24 -5.74 -5.15
C THR A 59 1.35 -4.91 -4.21
N LEU A 60 1.54 -3.59 -4.15
CA LEU A 60 0.66 -2.70 -3.37
C LEU A 60 -0.76 -2.67 -3.93
N LEU A 61 -0.91 -2.60 -5.25
CA LEU A 61 -2.22 -2.62 -5.90
C LEU A 61 -2.94 -3.96 -5.65
N GLU A 62 -2.25 -5.10 -5.72
CA GLU A 62 -2.83 -6.43 -5.47
C GLU A 62 -3.33 -6.58 -4.02
N ASN A 63 -2.69 -5.90 -3.07
CA ASN A 63 -3.02 -5.94 -1.64
C ASN A 63 -3.79 -4.70 -1.16
N MET A 64 -4.34 -3.91 -2.08
CA MET A 64 -4.99 -2.63 -1.74
C MET A 64 -6.17 -2.79 -0.77
N ASP A 65 -6.92 -3.90 -0.83
CA ASP A 65 -8.09 -4.11 0.03
C ASP A 65 -7.72 -4.16 1.51
N ILE A 66 -6.64 -4.88 1.87
CA ILE A 66 -6.19 -4.98 3.26
C ILE A 66 -5.58 -3.65 3.72
N ILE A 67 -4.82 -2.97 2.86
CA ILE A 67 -4.27 -1.63 3.15
C ILE A 67 -5.43 -0.69 3.45
N MET A 68 -6.41 -0.58 2.56
CA MET A 68 -7.55 0.33 2.73
C MET A 68 -8.41 0.00 3.95
N LYS A 69 -8.59 -1.29 4.26
CA LYS A 69 -9.34 -1.74 5.43
C LYS A 69 -8.67 -1.33 6.75
N LYS A 70 -7.33 -1.30 6.80
CA LYS A 70 -6.56 -0.99 8.01
C LYS A 70 -6.22 0.49 8.14
N THR A 71 -5.98 1.18 7.01
CA THR A 71 -5.68 2.61 7.00
C THR A 71 -6.88 3.44 7.49
N PRO A 72 -6.71 4.31 8.50
CA PRO A 72 -7.76 5.20 8.94
C PRO A 72 -8.30 6.05 7.79
N LYS A 73 -9.63 6.28 7.78
CA LYS A 73 -10.27 7.05 6.69
C LYS A 73 -9.71 8.47 6.53
N SER A 74 -9.23 9.08 7.62
CA SER A 74 -8.55 10.38 7.61
C SER A 74 -7.29 10.39 6.75
N ASP A 75 -6.58 9.28 6.69
CA ASP A 75 -5.26 9.14 6.05
C ASP A 75 -5.39 8.58 4.62
N LEU A 76 -6.51 7.95 4.26
CA LEU A 76 -6.70 7.37 2.92
C LEU A 76 -6.53 8.40 1.79
N LYS A 77 -7.00 9.63 2.00
CA LYS A 77 -6.89 10.71 1.01
C LYS A 77 -5.46 11.25 0.87
N SER A 78 -4.71 11.35 1.95
CA SER A 78 -3.35 11.88 1.92
C SER A 78 -2.31 10.84 1.52
N GLU A 79 -2.52 9.58 1.92
CA GLU A 79 -1.52 8.51 1.75
C GLU A 79 -1.80 7.63 0.53
N VAL A 80 -3.00 7.05 0.46
CA VAL A 80 -3.30 5.97 -0.52
C VAL A 80 -3.72 6.55 -1.87
N LEU A 81 -4.55 7.59 -1.86
CA LEU A 81 -5.13 8.15 -3.08
C LEU A 81 -4.08 8.67 -4.09
N PRO A 82 -3.00 9.37 -3.69
CA PRO A 82 -1.95 9.79 -4.62
C PRO A 82 -1.27 8.62 -5.35
N MET A 83 -1.07 7.49 -4.65
CA MET A 83 -0.51 6.27 -5.25
C MET A 83 -1.47 5.71 -6.31
N LEU A 84 -2.78 5.73 -6.06
CA LEU A 84 -3.78 5.25 -7.01
C LEU A 84 -3.88 6.14 -8.25
N TYR A 85 -3.81 7.46 -8.09
CA TYR A 85 -3.75 8.38 -9.24
C TYR A 85 -2.48 8.16 -10.08
N THR A 86 -1.34 7.93 -9.42
CA THR A 86 -0.08 7.61 -10.11
C THR A 86 -0.20 6.29 -10.88
N ALA A 87 -0.85 5.27 -10.31
CA ALA A 87 -1.09 4.00 -10.99
C ALA A 87 -2.07 4.13 -12.16
N PHE A 88 -3.11 4.95 -12.01
CA PHE A 88 -4.07 5.25 -13.08
C PHE A 88 -3.42 5.89 -14.30
N ASP A 89 -2.54 6.87 -14.08
CA ASP A 89 -1.87 7.62 -15.15
C ASP A 89 -0.65 6.87 -15.73
N SER A 90 -0.24 5.75 -15.12
CA SER A 90 0.90 4.98 -15.58
C SER A 90 0.68 4.40 -16.98
N SER A 91 1.65 4.56 -17.88
CA SER A 91 1.66 3.90 -19.19
C SER A 91 2.21 2.46 -19.14
N THR A 92 2.65 1.99 -17.98
CA THR A 92 3.21 0.64 -17.80
C THR A 92 2.09 -0.40 -17.84
N PRO A 93 2.09 -1.37 -18.78
CA PRO A 93 0.98 -2.31 -18.94
C PRO A 93 0.65 -3.11 -17.67
N GLN A 94 1.66 -3.58 -16.94
CA GLN A 94 1.48 -4.36 -15.72
C GLN A 94 0.75 -3.56 -14.63
N ILE A 95 1.14 -2.29 -14.44
CA ILE A 95 0.49 -1.40 -13.46
C ILE A 95 -0.95 -1.13 -13.86
N GLN A 96 -1.21 -0.82 -15.15
CA GLN A 96 -2.57 -0.57 -15.61
C GLN A 96 -3.50 -1.77 -15.44
N VAL A 97 -3.01 -2.97 -15.75
CA VAL A 97 -3.80 -4.20 -15.59
C VAL A 97 -4.14 -4.42 -14.12
N SER A 98 -3.15 -4.38 -13.23
CA SER A 98 -3.38 -4.54 -11.79
C SER A 98 -4.32 -3.46 -11.22
N TYR A 99 -4.15 -2.20 -11.64
CA TYR A 99 -5.03 -1.10 -11.25
C TYR A 99 -6.48 -1.35 -11.67
N LYS A 100 -6.72 -1.69 -12.95
CA LYS A 100 -8.05 -1.97 -13.49
C LYS A 100 -8.73 -3.15 -12.79
N VAL A 101 -8.00 -4.23 -12.55
CA VAL A 101 -8.51 -5.39 -11.81
C VAL A 101 -8.91 -4.97 -10.40
N LYS A 102 -8.07 -4.20 -9.72
CA LYS A 102 -8.33 -3.85 -8.33
C LYS A 102 -9.50 -2.88 -8.18
N ILE A 103 -9.55 -1.77 -8.91
CA ILE A 103 -10.67 -0.81 -8.80
C ILE A 103 -12.03 -1.39 -9.19
N ALA A 104 -12.06 -2.37 -10.10
CA ALA A 104 -13.30 -3.06 -10.47
C ALA A 104 -13.82 -3.99 -9.36
N GLY A 105 -12.92 -4.54 -8.53
CA GLY A 105 -13.25 -5.47 -7.44
C GLY A 105 -13.42 -4.82 -6.07
N THR A 106 -12.84 -3.64 -5.83
CA THR A 106 -12.80 -3.05 -4.49
C THR A 106 -14.04 -2.20 -4.19
N GLN A 107 -15.03 -2.79 -3.52
CA GLN A 107 -16.23 -2.09 -3.04
C GLN A 107 -15.91 -0.91 -2.09
N TYR A 108 -14.77 -0.98 -1.38
CA TYR A 108 -14.27 0.09 -0.51
C TYR A 108 -13.84 1.34 -1.27
N PHE A 109 -13.33 1.22 -2.49
CA PHE A 109 -12.88 2.36 -3.29
C PHE A 109 -14.09 3.23 -3.66
N LEU A 110 -15.18 2.59 -4.11
CA LEU A 110 -16.43 3.27 -4.42
C LEU A 110 -17.02 3.98 -3.20
N GLN A 111 -17.07 3.31 -2.03
CA GLN A 111 -17.64 3.88 -0.81
C GLN A 111 -16.79 4.97 -0.15
N THR A 112 -15.47 4.96 -0.37
CA THR A 112 -14.56 5.88 0.33
C THR A 112 -14.26 7.13 -0.50
N PHE A 113 -14.28 7.02 -1.83
CA PHE A 113 -13.79 8.07 -2.71
C PHE A 113 -14.83 8.61 -3.69
N LEU A 114 -15.96 7.91 -3.93
CA LEU A 114 -17.00 8.36 -4.87
C LEU A 114 -18.30 8.81 -4.18
N THR A 115 -18.38 8.74 -2.85
CA THR A 115 -19.50 9.20 -2.02
C THR A 115 -18.99 10.07 -0.88
#